data_AF-A0A4Q7YQE7-F1
#
_entry.id   AF-A0A4Q7YQE7-F1
#
_cell.length_a   1.000
_cell.length_b   1.000
_cell.length_c   1.000
_cell.angle_alpha   90.00
_cell.angle_beta   90.00
_cell.angle_gamma   90.00
#
_symmetry.space_group_name_H-M   'P 1'
#
loop_
_entity.id
_entity.type
_entity.pdbx_description
1 polymer ?
#
loop_
_entity_poly.entity_id
_entity_poly.type
_entity_poly.pdbx_seq_one_letter_code
_entity_poly.pdbx_strand_id
1 'polypeptide(L)' 'MKISMYQVDAFTDRVFGGNPAAVCPLDKWLSDDVMLSIAAENNLAEIEQLLHEK' A
#
# COMPACT_ATOMS: atom_id res chain seq x y z
N MET A 1 -3.03 -15.36 -3.45
CA MET A 1 -1.75 -14.62 -3.59
C MET A 1 -1.38 -14.08 -2.22
N LYS A 2 -0.10 -13.97 -1.87
CA LYS A 2 0.32 -13.35 -0.59
C LYS A 2 1.24 -12.18 -0.92
N ILE A 3 0.83 -10.97 -0.53
CA ILE A 3 1.59 -9.73 -0.73
C ILE A 3 2.02 -9.23 0.65
N SER A 4 3.28 -8.82 0.77
CA SER A 4 3.73 -8.08 1.95
C SER A 4 3.22 -6.65 1.86
N MET A 5 2.48 -6.22 2.87
CA MET A 5 1.95 -4.86 2.98
C MET A 5 2.49 -4.20 4.24
N TYR A 6 2.90 -2.95 4.10
CA TYR A 6 3.32 -2.10 5.20
C TYR A 6 2.37 -0.94 5.32
N GLN A 7 1.82 -0.72 6.51
CA GLN A 7 1.06 0.49 6.80
C GLN A 7 2.01 1.55 7.33
N VAL A 8 1.91 2.76 6.76
CA VAL A 8 2.72 3.91 7.11
C VAL A 8 1.83 5.10 7.40
N ASP A 9 2.23 5.92 8.37
CA ASP A 9 1.59 7.20 8.66
C ASP A 9 2.40 8.29 7.94
N ALA A 10 1.93 8.71 6.76
CA ALA A 10 2.62 9.68 5.91
C ALA A 10 2.49 11.11 6.48
N PHE A 11 3.48 11.97 6.20
CA PHE A 11 3.54 13.37 6.65
C PHE A 11 3.55 13.57 8.17
N THR A 12 4.02 12.57 8.92
CA THR A 12 4.20 12.66 10.37
C THR A 12 5.43 11.87 10.83
N ASP A 13 5.90 12.16 12.04
CA ASP A 13 6.99 11.48 12.73
C ASP A 13 6.50 10.66 13.95
N ARG A 14 5.18 10.58 14.16
CA ARG A 14 4.54 9.84 15.26
C ARG A 14 3.48 8.87 14.74
N VAL A 15 3.29 7.76 15.44
CA VAL A 15 2.22 6.79 15.15
C VAL A 15 0.86 7.45 15.40
N PHE A 16 -0.13 7.12 14.58
CA PHE A 16 -1.48 7.69 14.58
C PHE A 16 -1.51 9.20 14.28
N GLY A 17 -0.51 9.70 13.56
CA GLY A 17 -0.49 11.04 12.99
C GLY A 17 -0.61 11.02 11.47
N GLY A 18 -0.72 12.18 10.84
CA GLY A 18 -0.61 12.29 9.39
C GLY A 18 -1.72 11.55 8.61
N ASN A 19 -1.36 11.00 7.45
CA ASN A 19 -2.26 10.24 6.58
C ASN A 19 -1.89 8.75 6.57
N PRO A 20 -2.76 7.83 7.04
CA PRO A 20 -2.50 6.41 6.95
C PRO A 20 -2.53 5.93 5.49
N ALA A 21 -1.46 5.28 5.06
CA ALA A 21 -1.32 4.72 3.70
C ALA A 21 -0.75 3.30 3.76
N ALA A 22 -1.04 2.50 2.73
CA ALA A 22 -0.42 1.19 2.55
C ALA A 22 0.58 1.20 1.39
N VAL A 23 1.73 0.57 1.63
CA VAL A 23 2.78 0.33 0.65
C VAL A 23 2.93 -1.17 0.45
N CYS A 24 2.84 -1.60 -0.80
CA CYS A 24 3.03 -3.00 -1.20
C CYS A 24 4.27 -3.10 -2.10
N PRO A 25 5.43 -3.56 -1.58
CA PRO A 25 6.59 -3.86 -2.41
C PRO A 25 6.28 -5.07 -3.31
N LEU A 26 6.47 -4.90 -4.62
CA LEU A 26 6.12 -5.90 -5.63
C LEU A 26 7.27 -6.08 -6.61
N ASP A 27 7.45 -7.32 -7.08
CA ASP A 27 8.44 -7.63 -8.13
C ASP A 27 7.96 -7.19 -9.53
N LYS A 28 6.65 -6.92 -9.67
CA LYS A 28 6.01 -6.47 -10.91
C LYS A 28 4.73 -5.70 -10.61
N TRP A 29 4.33 -4.84 -11.54
CA TRP A 29 3.05 -4.14 -11.44
C TRP A 29 1.89 -5.14 -11.47
N LEU A 30 0.94 -4.92 -10.58
CA LEU A 30 -0.40 -5.50 -10.61
C LEU A 30 -1.30 -4.63 -11.49
N SER A 31 -2.33 -5.25 -12.04
CA SER A 31 -3.35 -4.53 -12.78
C SER A 31 -4.23 -3.70 -11.85
N ASP A 32 -4.86 -2.66 -12.39
CA ASP A 32 -5.68 -1.71 -11.64
C ASP A 32 -6.84 -2.39 -10.91
N ASP A 33 -7.45 -3.42 -11.50
CA ASP A 33 -8.53 -4.20 -10.89
C ASP A 33 -8.08 -4.95 -9.63
N VAL A 34 -6.85 -5.49 -9.65
CA VAL A 34 -6.26 -6.14 -8.48
C VAL A 34 -5.94 -5.09 -7.42
N MET A 35 -5.40 -3.93 -7.81
CA MET A 35 -5.13 -2.82 -6.89
C MET A 35 -6.38 -2.30 -6.20
N LEU A 36 -7.45 -2.07 -6.96
CA LEU A 36 -8.74 -1.64 -6.42
C LEU A 36 -9.32 -2.66 -5.45
N SER A 37 -9.17 -3.96 -5.75
CA SER A 37 -9.60 -5.04 -4.86
C SER A 37 -8.83 -5.03 -3.54
N ILE A 38 -7.50 -4.83 -3.59
CA ILE A 38 -6.66 -4.73 -2.39
C ILE A 38 -7.04 -3.49 -1.57
N ALA A 39 -7.29 -2.34 -2.22
CA ALA A 39 -7.73 -1.12 -1.54
C ALA A 39 -9.06 -1.30 -0.80
N ALA A 40 -10.02 -1.93 -1.47
CA ALA A 40 -11.32 -2.24 -0.88
C ALA A 40 -11.21 -3.21 0.31
N GLU A 41 -10.40 -4.27 0.19
CA GLU A 41 -10.21 -5.26 1.28
C GLU A 41 -9.59 -4.63 2.53
N ASN A 42 -8.67 -3.67 2.36
CA ASN A 42 -8.00 -3.01 3.48
C ASN A 42 -8.75 -1.76 3.99
N ASN A 43 -9.88 -1.40 3.37
CA ASN A 43 -10.66 -0.19 3.69
C ASN A 43 -9.79 1.09 3.71
N LEU A 44 -8.87 1.19 2.75
CA LEU A 44 -7.97 2.33 2.61
C LEU A 44 -8.43 3.24 1.48
N ALA A 45 -8.29 4.55 1.68
CA ALA A 45 -8.55 5.53 0.64
C ALA A 45 -7.53 5.44 -0.51
N GLU A 46 -6.28 5.06 -0.21
CA GLU A 46 -5.17 5.02 -1.16
C GLU A 46 -4.23 3.83 -0.88
N ILE A 47 -3.74 3.18 -1.94
CA ILE A 47 -2.69 2.14 -1.91
C ILE A 47 -1.69 2.43 -3.01
N GLU A 48 -0.40 2.41 -2.67
CA GLU A 48 0.70 2.61 -3.63
C GLU A 48 1.47 1.30 -3.85
N GLN A 49 1.79 1.02 -5.13
CA GLN A 49 2.70 -0.07 -5.48
C GLN A 49 4.13 0.46 -5.54
N LEU A 50 5.05 -0.22 -4.86
CA LEU A 50 6.47 0.07 -4.99
C LEU A 50 7.12 -1.08 -5.75
N LEU A 51 7.61 -0.83 -6.96
CA LEU A 51 8.47 -1.80 -7.62
C LEU A 51 9.82 -1.86 -6.90
N HIS A 52 10.17 -3.05 -6.42
CA HIS A 52 11.50 -3.31 -5.88
C HIS A 52 12.36 -3.98 -6.96
N GLU A 53 13.23 -3.22 -7.60
CA GLU A 53 14.32 -3.79 -8.39
C GLU A 53 15.41 -4.31 -7.42
N LYS A 54 15.80 -5.57 -7.58
CA LYS A 54 16.89 -6.19 -6.81
C LYS A 54 18.25 -5.63 -7.18
#